data_AF-A0A139PW62-F1
#
_entry.id   AF-A0A139PW62-F1
#
_cell.length_a   1.000
_cell.length_b   1.000
_cell.length_c   1.000
_cell.angle_alpha   90.00
_cell.angle_beta   90.00
_cell.angle_gamma   90.00
#
_symmetry.space_group_name_H-M   'P 1'
#
loop_
_entity.id
_entity.type
_entity.pdbx_description
1 polymer ?
#
loop_
_entity_poly.entity_id
_entity_poly.type
_entity_poly.pdbx_seq_one_letter_code
_entity_poly.pdbx_strand_id
1 'polypeptide(L)'
;MESVGDVIKRQTSRFQYQDLVQQIMKDPDVAAFIQKESLTPDELNRSISKFNQYITERDKFLRGDADYIARGYKPILVMNHGYADVSYEETPELIAAEKEAAIKNRLKLINLPASLKKAKLAQIDLDDLGRLPIFERLYSFVDLYPSIRKGLYLYGDFGVGKSFMMAALAHDLSEKRGASTTILHYPSFVIDVKNAIGEGSVKTLVDEIKLAEVLVLDDIGAEQSTPWVRDEILQVILQYRMQEDLPTFFTSNFNFQDLEKHFAKGKNGNDETWEARRVMERIRYLAEETRLEGENRR
;
A
#
# COMPACT_ATOMS: atom_id res chain seq x y z
N MET A 1 -27.95 24.11 -34.27
CA MET A 1 -26.92 23.05 -34.40
C MET A 1 -27.65 21.79 -34.80
N GLU A 2 -27.34 21.23 -35.98
CA GLU A 2 -27.95 19.96 -36.43
C GLU A 2 -27.56 18.85 -35.44
N SER A 3 -28.49 17.97 -35.09
CA SER A 3 -28.21 16.82 -34.25
C SER A 3 -27.33 15.83 -35.02
N VAL A 4 -26.41 15.15 -34.34
CA VAL A 4 -25.63 14.05 -34.95
C VAL A 4 -26.57 12.98 -35.55
N GLY A 5 -27.78 12.82 -35.01
CA GLY A 5 -28.83 11.98 -35.60
C GLY A 5 -29.29 12.43 -36.98
N ASP A 6 -29.34 13.74 -37.23
CA ASP A 6 -29.69 14.31 -38.55
C ASP A 6 -28.56 14.13 -39.57
N VAL A 7 -27.30 14.11 -39.11
CA VAL A 7 -26.12 13.87 -39.94
C VAL A 7 -26.05 12.41 -40.40
N ILE A 8 -26.33 11.45 -39.51
CA ILE A 8 -26.41 10.03 -39.84
C ILE A 8 -27.54 9.78 -40.86
N LYS A 9 -28.69 10.45 -40.69
CA LYS A 9 -29.86 10.34 -41.58
C LYS A 9 -29.60 10.84 -43.02
N ARG A 10 -28.58 11.67 -43.24
CA ARG A 10 -28.20 12.22 -44.56
C ARG A 10 -27.26 11.30 -45.37
N GLN A 11 -26.47 10.45 -44.72
CA GLN A 11 -25.45 9.62 -45.39
C GLN A 11 -25.90 8.18 -45.68
N THR A 12 -26.96 7.71 -45.01
CA THR A 12 -27.46 6.33 -45.12
C THR A 12 -28.81 6.31 -45.84
N SER A 13 -29.15 5.25 -46.59
CA SER A 13 -30.48 5.18 -47.19
C SER A 13 -31.56 5.20 -46.10
N ARG A 14 -32.71 5.85 -46.35
CA ARG A 14 -33.79 6.01 -45.36
C ARG A 14 -34.27 4.65 -44.78
N PHE A 15 -34.14 3.58 -45.56
CA PHE A 15 -34.40 2.20 -45.14
C PHE A 15 -33.37 1.70 -44.13
N GLN A 16 -32.06 1.86 -44.43
CA GLN A 16 -30.97 1.44 -43.54
C GLN A 16 -30.99 2.15 -42.18
N TYR A 17 -31.42 3.42 -42.12
CA TYR A 17 -31.56 4.13 -40.85
C TYR A 17 -32.71 3.56 -39.99
N GLN A 18 -33.85 3.22 -40.60
CA GLN A 18 -34.98 2.63 -39.85
C GLN A 18 -34.63 1.25 -39.31
N ASP A 19 -33.93 0.44 -40.09
CA ASP A 19 -33.46 -0.88 -39.65
C ASP A 19 -32.49 -0.78 -38.48
N LEU A 20 -31.54 0.17 -38.53
CA LEU A 20 -30.59 0.43 -37.45
C LEU A 20 -31.30 0.84 -36.15
N VAL A 21 -32.28 1.76 -36.23
CA VAL A 21 -33.07 2.17 -35.07
C VAL A 21 -33.81 0.99 -34.46
N GLN A 22 -34.42 0.12 -35.29
CA GLN A 22 -35.09 -1.07 -34.77
C GLN A 22 -34.14 -2.04 -34.09
N GLN A 23 -32.90 -2.19 -34.57
CA GLN A 23 -31.89 -3.01 -33.91
C GLN A 23 -31.49 -2.43 -32.55
N ILE A 24 -31.24 -1.12 -32.49
CA ILE A 24 -30.89 -0.43 -31.25
C ILE A 24 -32.00 -0.59 -30.19
N MET A 25 -33.26 -0.43 -30.58
CA MET A 25 -34.40 -0.54 -29.65
C MET A 25 -34.68 -1.97 -29.18
N LYS A 26 -34.15 -2.99 -29.88
CA LYS A 26 -34.24 -4.40 -29.46
C LYS A 26 -33.12 -4.80 -28.50
N ASP A 27 -32.10 -3.96 -28.33
CA ASP A 27 -31.03 -4.24 -27.39
C ASP A 27 -31.57 -4.23 -25.95
N PRO A 28 -31.31 -5.28 -25.15
CA PRO A 28 -31.90 -5.44 -23.83
C PRO A 28 -31.48 -4.34 -22.84
N ASP A 29 -30.23 -3.86 -22.92
CA ASP A 29 -29.72 -2.82 -22.02
C ASP A 29 -30.33 -1.46 -22.36
N VAL A 30 -30.49 -1.16 -23.65
CA VAL A 30 -31.17 0.05 -24.12
C VAL A 30 -32.65 0.02 -23.74
N ALA A 31 -33.34 -1.10 -23.96
CA ALA A 31 -34.75 -1.25 -23.59
C ALA A 31 -34.96 -1.10 -22.07
N ALA A 32 -34.10 -1.71 -21.26
CA ALA A 32 -34.13 -1.58 -19.81
C ALA A 32 -33.88 -0.13 -19.36
N PHE A 33 -32.93 0.57 -19.99
CA PHE A 33 -32.65 1.99 -19.71
C PHE A 33 -33.85 2.88 -20.06
N ILE A 34 -34.47 2.69 -21.23
CA ILE A 34 -35.66 3.44 -21.67
C ILE A 34 -36.80 3.25 -20.66
N GLN A 35 -37.03 2.01 -20.23
CA GLN A 35 -38.07 1.70 -19.26
C GLN A 35 -37.79 2.34 -17.90
N LYS A 36 -36.55 2.25 -17.42
CA LYS A 36 -36.12 2.80 -16.13
C LYS A 36 -36.28 4.32 -16.07
N GLU A 37 -35.82 5.02 -17.10
CA GLU A 37 -35.79 6.49 -17.14
C GLU A 37 -37.06 7.10 -17.74
N SER A 38 -38.00 6.27 -18.24
CA SER A 38 -39.30 6.68 -18.79
C SER A 38 -39.20 7.75 -19.89
N LEU A 39 -38.30 7.56 -20.86
CA LEU A 39 -38.02 8.54 -21.91
C LEU A 39 -39.26 8.87 -22.75
N THR A 40 -39.46 10.15 -22.99
CA THR A 40 -40.44 10.64 -23.97
C THR A 40 -39.99 10.37 -25.41
N PRO A 41 -40.89 10.39 -26.41
CA PRO A 41 -40.53 10.16 -27.82
C PRO A 41 -39.46 11.14 -28.34
N ASP A 42 -39.46 12.39 -27.86
CA ASP A 42 -38.50 13.41 -28.27
C ASP A 42 -37.11 13.14 -27.69
N GLU A 43 -37.03 12.75 -26.41
CA GLU A 43 -35.78 12.39 -25.76
C GLU A 43 -35.21 11.11 -26.37
N LEU A 44 -36.07 10.13 -26.68
CA LEU A 44 -35.69 8.91 -27.38
C LEU A 44 -35.02 9.22 -28.73
N ASN A 45 -35.67 10.05 -29.55
CA ASN A 45 -35.15 10.44 -30.86
C ASN A 45 -33.80 11.17 -30.77
N ARG A 46 -33.60 12.00 -29.74
CA ARG A 46 -32.32 12.68 -29.50
C ARG A 46 -31.22 11.72 -29.03
N SER A 47 -31.60 10.61 -28.41
CA SER A 47 -30.71 9.63 -27.77
C SER A 47 -30.25 8.51 -28.68
N ILE A 48 -30.86 8.32 -29.87
CA ILE A 48 -30.58 7.19 -30.77
C ILE A 48 -29.07 7.04 -31.07
N SER A 49 -28.37 8.15 -31.36
CA SER A 49 -26.94 8.11 -31.66
C SER A 49 -26.12 7.64 -30.46
N LYS A 50 -26.53 8.01 -29.24
CA LYS A 50 -25.89 7.64 -27.98
C LYS A 50 -26.15 6.19 -27.60
N PHE A 51 -27.34 5.66 -27.87
CA PHE A 51 -27.60 4.23 -27.74
C PHE A 51 -26.75 3.40 -28.70
N ASN A 52 -26.61 3.83 -29.96
CA ASN A 52 -25.73 3.15 -30.91
C ASN A 52 -24.26 3.19 -30.47
N GLN A 53 -23.82 4.34 -29.95
CA GLN A 53 -22.48 4.51 -29.37
C GLN A 53 -22.28 3.55 -28.19
N TYR A 54 -23.24 3.49 -27.26
CA TYR A 54 -23.21 2.59 -26.11
C TYR A 54 -23.08 1.13 -26.51
N ILE A 55 -23.93 0.62 -27.42
CA ILE A 55 -23.87 -0.77 -27.89
C ILE A 55 -22.50 -1.06 -28.50
N THR A 56 -21.99 -0.17 -29.34
CA THR A 56 -20.67 -0.32 -29.98
C THR A 56 -19.55 -0.41 -28.93
N GLU A 57 -19.52 0.50 -27.96
CA GLU A 57 -18.49 0.51 -26.91
C GLU A 57 -18.65 -0.65 -25.93
N ARG A 58 -19.88 -1.05 -25.58
CA ARG A 58 -20.17 -2.20 -24.72
C ARG A 58 -19.70 -3.49 -25.38
N ASP A 59 -20.00 -3.70 -26.65
CA ASP A 59 -19.60 -4.90 -27.37
C ASP A 59 -18.08 -5.01 -27.50
N LYS A 60 -17.38 -3.88 -27.72
CA LYS A 60 -15.91 -3.82 -27.67
C LYS A 60 -15.36 -4.18 -26.29
N PHE A 61 -15.95 -3.61 -25.23
CA PHE A 61 -15.58 -3.92 -23.85
C PHE A 61 -15.77 -5.40 -23.53
N LEU A 62 -16.92 -5.99 -23.88
CA LEU A 62 -17.26 -7.39 -23.61
C LEU A 62 -16.38 -8.38 -24.38
N ARG A 63 -15.97 -8.05 -25.61
CA ARG A 63 -15.05 -8.88 -26.41
C ARG A 63 -13.58 -8.71 -26.01
N GLY A 64 -13.24 -7.66 -25.25
CA GLY A 64 -11.86 -7.32 -24.93
C GLY A 64 -11.09 -6.81 -26.15
N ASP A 65 -11.76 -6.07 -27.05
CA ASP A 65 -11.16 -5.59 -28.29
C ASP A 65 -9.99 -4.62 -27.99
N ALA A 66 -8.89 -4.75 -28.75
CA ALA A 66 -7.66 -3.96 -28.50
C ALA A 66 -7.81 -2.45 -28.73
N ASP A 67 -8.81 -2.06 -29.55
CA ASP A 67 -9.17 -0.68 -29.87
C ASP A 67 -10.13 -0.06 -28.86
N TYR A 68 -10.52 -0.77 -27.80
CA TYR A 68 -11.28 -0.21 -26.69
C TYR A 68 -10.42 0.81 -25.91
N ILE A 69 -10.86 2.07 -25.92
CA ILE A 69 -10.06 3.21 -25.45
C ILE A 69 -10.12 3.35 -23.93
N ALA A 70 -11.27 3.11 -23.31
CA ALA A 70 -11.52 3.34 -21.89
C ALA A 70 -11.14 2.11 -21.02
N ARG A 71 -9.89 1.64 -21.13
CA ARG A 71 -9.41 0.45 -20.42
C ARG A 71 -9.64 0.55 -18.91
N GLY A 72 -10.26 -0.49 -18.32
CA GLY A 72 -10.60 -0.52 -16.89
C GLY A 72 -11.92 0.15 -16.53
N TYR A 73 -12.62 0.71 -17.51
CA TYR A 73 -13.97 1.26 -17.35
C TYR A 73 -14.96 0.46 -18.19
N LYS A 74 -16.21 0.38 -17.73
CA LYS A 74 -17.32 -0.16 -18.50
C LYS A 74 -18.22 1.00 -18.97
N PRO A 75 -18.70 0.99 -20.21
CA PRO A 75 -19.64 2.00 -20.66
C PRO A 75 -21.00 1.77 -19.98
N ILE A 76 -21.68 2.86 -19.63
CA ILE A 76 -23.03 2.86 -19.07
C ILE A 76 -23.87 3.95 -19.73
N LEU A 77 -25.19 3.76 -19.76
CA LEU A 77 -26.12 4.81 -20.16
C LEU A 77 -26.50 5.65 -18.95
N VAL A 78 -26.49 6.97 -19.11
CA VAL A 78 -26.93 7.94 -18.10
C VAL A 78 -27.83 8.99 -18.73
N MET A 79 -28.73 9.59 -17.95
CA MET A 79 -29.50 10.75 -18.41
C MET A 79 -28.69 12.03 -18.27
N ASN A 80 -28.61 12.81 -19.35
CA ASN A 80 -27.92 14.09 -19.39
C ASN A 80 -28.82 15.14 -20.07
N HIS A 81 -29.38 16.07 -19.29
CA HIS A 81 -30.21 17.19 -19.81
C HIS A 81 -31.29 16.78 -20.85
N GLY A 82 -32.06 15.71 -20.57
CA GLY A 82 -33.17 15.28 -21.44
C GLY A 82 -32.74 14.47 -22.68
N TYR A 83 -31.59 13.80 -22.64
CA TYR A 83 -31.26 12.72 -23.56
C TYR A 83 -30.30 11.72 -22.88
N ALA A 84 -30.23 10.50 -23.39
CA ALA A 84 -29.29 9.50 -22.94
C ALA A 84 -27.89 9.83 -23.44
N ASP A 85 -26.90 9.66 -22.58
CA ASP A 85 -25.49 9.82 -22.90
C ASP A 85 -24.71 8.58 -22.47
N VAL A 86 -23.51 8.42 -23.03
CA VAL A 86 -22.60 7.33 -22.67
C VAL A 86 -21.61 7.87 -21.64
N SER A 87 -21.66 7.31 -20.44
CA SER A 87 -20.66 7.55 -19.38
C SER A 87 -19.84 6.28 -19.14
N TYR A 88 -18.80 6.40 -18.33
CA TYR A 88 -17.88 5.32 -18.01
C TYR A 88 -17.81 5.14 -16.50
N GLU A 89 -18.06 3.92 -16.04
CA GLU A 89 -17.96 3.53 -14.64
C GLU A 89 -16.72 2.66 -14.46
N GLU A 90 -15.98 2.86 -13.38
CA GLU A 90 -14.81 2.02 -13.05
C GLU A 90 -15.25 0.56 -12.88
N THR A 91 -14.47 -0.37 -13.43
CA THR A 91 -14.77 -1.79 -13.24
C THR A 91 -14.33 -2.24 -11.84
N PRO A 92 -14.97 -3.28 -11.26
CA PRO A 92 -14.53 -3.85 -10.00
C PRO A 92 -13.05 -4.26 -10.01
N GLU A 93 -12.53 -4.69 -11.16
CA GLU A 93 -11.13 -5.05 -11.35
C GLU A 93 -10.21 -3.82 -11.28
N LEU A 94 -10.59 -2.70 -11.89
CA LEU A 94 -9.83 -1.45 -11.81
C LEU A 94 -9.80 -0.94 -10.37
N ILE A 95 -10.96 -0.89 -9.70
CA ILE A 95 -11.07 -0.47 -8.30
C ILE A 95 -10.19 -1.34 -7.40
N ALA A 96 -10.22 -2.66 -7.59
CA ALA A 96 -9.38 -3.59 -6.83
C ALA A 96 -7.89 -3.38 -7.11
N ALA A 97 -7.50 -3.16 -8.37
CA ALA A 97 -6.13 -2.91 -8.77
C ALA A 97 -5.59 -1.60 -8.20
N GLU A 98 -6.38 -0.53 -8.22
CA GLU A 98 -6.03 0.76 -7.63
C GLU A 98 -5.92 0.67 -6.11
N LYS A 99 -6.84 -0.03 -5.45
CA LYS A 99 -6.77 -0.29 -4.01
C LYS A 99 -5.48 -1.02 -3.64
N GLU A 100 -5.15 -2.09 -4.36
CA GLU A 100 -3.92 -2.86 -4.14
C GLU A 100 -2.66 -2.03 -4.45
N ALA A 101 -2.68 -1.18 -5.47
CA ALA A 101 -1.59 -0.27 -5.79
C ALA A 101 -1.41 0.80 -4.69
N ALA A 102 -2.50 1.38 -4.20
CA ALA A 102 -2.49 2.32 -3.09
C ALA A 102 -1.89 1.67 -1.83
N ILE A 103 -2.25 0.42 -1.54
CA ILE A 103 -1.68 -0.34 -0.42
C ILE A 103 -0.15 -0.42 -0.58
N LYS A 104 0.33 -0.87 -1.74
CA LYS A 104 1.77 -1.02 -2.05
C LYS A 104 2.55 0.29 -2.06
N ASN A 105 1.91 1.40 -2.40
CA ASN A 105 2.54 2.73 -2.44
C ASN A 105 2.77 3.30 -1.03
N ARG A 106 1.90 3.00 -0.07
CA ARG A 106 2.07 3.37 1.34
C ARG A 106 3.15 2.53 2.06
N LEU A 107 3.53 1.39 1.49
CA LEU A 107 4.64 0.56 1.98
C LEU A 107 5.95 1.03 1.35
N LYS A 108 6.74 1.77 2.11
CA LYS A 108 8.06 2.22 1.72
C LYS A 108 9.11 1.24 2.21
N LEU A 109 9.81 0.61 1.27
CA LEU A 109 10.92 -0.31 1.56
C LEU A 109 12.24 0.37 1.23
N ILE A 110 13.17 0.43 2.17
CA ILE A 110 14.50 1.00 2.01
C ILE A 110 15.52 -0.13 2.17
N ASN A 111 16.31 -0.38 1.13
CA ASN A 111 17.32 -1.44 1.08
C ASN A 111 16.77 -2.85 1.36
N LEU A 112 15.51 -3.10 0.96
CA LEU A 112 14.81 -4.36 1.15
C LEU A 112 14.18 -4.84 -0.17
N PRO A 113 14.05 -6.16 -0.38
CA PRO A 113 13.51 -6.71 -1.62
C PRO A 113 12.03 -6.38 -1.80
N ALA A 114 11.64 -6.01 -3.02
CA ALA A 114 10.25 -5.65 -3.36
C ALA A 114 9.23 -6.79 -3.13
N SER A 115 9.69 -8.04 -3.04
CA SER A 115 8.85 -9.20 -2.70
C SER A 115 8.14 -9.05 -1.36
N LEU A 116 8.72 -8.31 -0.39
CA LEU A 116 8.10 -8.07 0.91
C LEU A 116 6.79 -7.28 0.81
N LYS A 117 6.57 -6.49 -0.24
CA LYS A 117 5.29 -5.77 -0.44
C LYS A 117 4.09 -6.70 -0.65
N LYS A 118 4.33 -7.99 -0.91
CA LYS A 118 3.28 -9.01 -1.10
C LYS A 118 2.91 -9.74 0.19
N ALA A 119 3.65 -9.54 1.27
CA ALA A 119 3.39 -10.20 2.54
C ALA A 119 2.06 -9.72 3.12
N LYS A 120 1.21 -10.65 3.57
CA LYS A 120 -0.05 -10.35 4.27
C LYS A 120 -0.10 -11.14 5.57
N LEU A 121 -0.73 -10.60 6.62
CA LEU A 121 -0.86 -11.33 7.87
C LEU A 121 -1.61 -12.66 7.65
N ALA A 122 -2.65 -12.67 6.81
CA ALA A 122 -3.41 -13.87 6.47
C ALA A 122 -2.60 -14.99 5.77
N GLN A 123 -1.40 -14.70 5.24
CA GLN A 123 -0.50 -15.69 4.64
C GLN A 123 0.51 -16.27 5.63
N ILE A 124 0.55 -15.76 6.86
CA ILE A 124 1.40 -16.32 7.91
C ILE A 124 0.82 -17.67 8.27
N ASP A 125 1.65 -18.68 8.05
CA ASP A 125 1.39 -20.06 8.45
C ASP A 125 1.27 -20.15 9.97
N LEU A 126 0.06 -20.44 10.44
CA LEU A 126 -0.31 -20.51 11.86
C LEU A 126 -0.09 -21.92 12.44
N ASP A 127 0.36 -22.89 11.63
CA ASP A 127 0.62 -24.26 12.09
C ASP A 127 1.81 -24.32 13.06
N ASP A 128 2.62 -23.27 13.10
CA ASP A 128 3.71 -23.06 14.05
C ASP A 128 3.20 -22.33 15.31
N LEU A 129 2.94 -23.09 16.38
CA LEU A 129 2.46 -22.58 17.68
C LEU A 129 3.33 -21.43 18.24
N GLY A 130 4.61 -21.37 17.89
CA GLY A 130 5.53 -20.30 18.31
C GLY A 130 5.21 -18.93 17.69
N ARG A 131 4.46 -18.90 16.57
CA ARG A 131 4.09 -17.67 15.86
C ARG A 131 2.78 -17.05 16.32
N LEU A 132 1.88 -17.86 16.91
CA LEU A 132 0.54 -17.42 17.32
C LEU A 132 0.56 -16.18 18.23
N PRO A 133 1.37 -16.12 19.30
CA PRO A 133 1.34 -14.96 20.21
C PRO A 133 1.78 -13.67 19.52
N ILE A 134 2.74 -13.77 18.58
CA ILE A 134 3.19 -12.61 17.80
C ILE A 134 2.12 -12.19 16.81
N PHE A 135 1.49 -13.16 16.14
CA PHE A 135 0.40 -12.89 15.22
C PHE A 135 -0.76 -12.15 15.92
N GLU A 136 -1.19 -12.63 17.09
CA GLU A 136 -2.22 -11.99 17.91
C GLU A 136 -1.85 -10.56 18.29
N ARG A 137 -0.59 -10.32 18.68
CA ARG A 137 -0.09 -8.97 19.01
C ARG A 137 -0.08 -8.05 17.80
N LEU A 138 0.38 -8.53 16.64
CA LEU A 138 0.39 -7.75 15.40
C LEU A 138 -1.03 -7.43 14.92
N TYR A 139 -1.93 -8.42 14.95
CA TYR A 139 -3.33 -8.23 14.61
C TYR A 139 -4.01 -7.22 15.53
N SER A 140 -3.81 -7.38 16.85
CA SER A 140 -4.31 -6.44 17.86
C SER A 140 -3.76 -5.03 17.66
N PHE A 141 -2.49 -4.90 17.28
CA PHE A 141 -1.89 -3.61 16.98
C PHE A 141 -2.60 -2.93 15.80
N VAL A 142 -2.83 -3.65 14.70
CA VAL A 142 -3.58 -3.13 13.54
C VAL A 142 -4.98 -2.71 13.95
N ASP A 143 -5.64 -3.45 14.83
CA ASP A 143 -6.99 -3.17 15.26
C ASP A 143 -7.13 -1.94 16.16
N LEU A 144 -6.14 -1.73 17.03
CA LEU A 144 -6.11 -0.63 17.97
C LEU A 144 -5.46 0.64 17.42
N TYR A 145 -4.82 0.58 16.24
CA TYR A 145 -4.21 1.74 15.60
C TYR A 145 -5.26 2.81 15.24
N PRO A 146 -5.04 4.11 15.53
CA PRO A 146 -3.80 4.73 16.01
C PRO A 146 -3.67 4.88 17.53
N SER A 147 -4.59 4.34 18.32
CA SER A 147 -4.59 4.53 19.78
C SER A 147 -3.43 3.80 20.47
N ILE A 148 -3.05 2.63 19.95
CA ILE A 148 -1.84 1.92 20.36
C ILE A 148 -0.61 2.56 19.72
N ARG A 149 0.39 2.88 20.54
CA ARG A 149 1.66 3.50 20.10
C ARG A 149 2.87 2.59 20.26
N LYS A 150 2.88 1.74 21.29
CA LYS A 150 4.00 0.84 21.57
C LYS A 150 4.05 -0.27 20.51
N GLY A 151 5.17 -0.36 19.80
CA GLY A 151 5.41 -1.40 18.80
C GLY A 151 5.95 -2.69 19.40
N LEU A 152 6.47 -3.55 18.53
CA LEU A 152 7.12 -4.81 18.93
C LEU A 152 8.60 -4.80 18.53
N TYR A 153 9.41 -5.35 19.43
CA TYR A 153 10.80 -5.71 19.18
C TYR A 153 10.85 -7.21 19.00
N LEU A 154 10.98 -7.64 17.74
CA LEU A 154 10.94 -9.04 17.38
C LEU A 154 12.35 -9.60 17.23
N TYR A 155 12.73 -10.52 18.12
CA TYR A 155 14.04 -11.17 18.03
C TYR A 155 13.94 -12.67 17.87
N GLY A 156 14.96 -13.28 17.30
CA GLY A 156 15.01 -14.72 17.06
C GLY A 156 16.09 -15.10 16.08
N ASP A 157 16.18 -16.37 15.75
CA ASP A 157 17.25 -16.90 14.90
C ASP A 157 17.18 -16.40 13.45
N PHE A 158 18.24 -16.65 12.68
CA PHE A 158 18.27 -16.29 11.27
C PHE A 158 17.21 -17.06 10.47
N GLY A 159 16.54 -16.38 9.55
CA GLY A 159 15.61 -17.02 8.61
C GLY A 159 14.26 -17.45 9.19
N VAL A 160 13.97 -17.15 10.46
CA VAL A 160 12.66 -17.43 11.09
C VAL A 160 11.54 -16.47 10.64
N GLY A 161 11.79 -15.56 9.70
CA GLY A 161 10.74 -14.74 9.08
C GLY A 161 10.38 -13.42 9.79
N LYS A 162 11.26 -12.87 10.62
CA LYS A 162 11.03 -11.59 11.34
C LYS A 162 10.65 -10.43 10.40
N SER A 163 11.47 -10.18 9.37
CA SER A 163 11.22 -9.11 8.38
C SER A 163 9.92 -9.33 7.60
N PHE A 164 9.56 -10.61 7.36
CA PHE A 164 8.30 -10.95 6.70
C PHE A 164 7.09 -10.60 7.57
N MET A 165 7.15 -10.85 8.88
CA MET A 165 6.08 -10.46 9.82
C MET A 165 5.90 -8.94 9.86
N MET A 166 6.99 -8.17 9.86
CA MET A 166 6.89 -6.71 9.82
C MET A 166 6.33 -6.19 8.49
N ALA A 167 6.68 -6.83 7.38
CA ALA A 167 6.09 -6.50 6.08
C ALA A 167 4.60 -6.83 6.01
N ALA A 168 4.18 -7.96 6.59
CA ALA A 168 2.79 -8.35 6.71
C ALA A 168 1.99 -7.36 7.59
N LEU A 169 2.55 -6.93 8.73
CA LEU A 169 1.99 -5.87 9.57
C LEU A 169 1.80 -4.57 8.76
N ALA A 170 2.83 -4.14 8.03
CA ALA A 170 2.80 -2.92 7.23
C ALA A 170 1.70 -2.98 6.15
N HIS A 171 1.55 -4.14 5.51
CA HIS A 171 0.49 -4.38 4.53
C HIS A 171 -0.89 -4.21 5.18
N ASP A 172 -1.16 -4.88 6.28
CA ASP A 172 -2.45 -4.83 6.97
C ASP A 172 -2.76 -3.43 7.54
N LEU A 173 -1.76 -2.69 8.03
CA LEU A 173 -1.90 -1.28 8.42
C LEU A 173 -2.33 -0.41 7.23
N SER A 174 -1.71 -0.62 6.07
CA SER A 174 -2.04 0.12 4.85
C SER A 174 -3.42 -0.25 4.30
N GLU A 175 -3.78 -1.53 4.33
CA GLU A 175 -5.07 -2.04 3.84
C GLU A 175 -6.25 -1.64 4.73
N LYS A 176 -6.12 -1.83 6.05
CA LYS A 176 -7.23 -1.66 7.01
C LYS A 176 -7.30 -0.26 7.61
N ARG A 177 -6.16 0.43 7.74
CA ARG A 177 -6.05 1.73 8.40
C ARG A 177 -5.61 2.85 7.47
N GLY A 178 -5.18 2.54 6.24
CA GLY A 178 -4.66 3.55 5.31
C GLY A 178 -3.33 4.17 5.75
N ALA A 179 -2.64 3.56 6.72
CA ALA A 179 -1.42 4.09 7.31
C ALA A 179 -0.19 3.80 6.44
N SER A 180 0.74 4.75 6.39
CA SER A 180 2.02 4.60 5.70
C SER A 180 3.06 3.97 6.62
N THR A 181 3.80 3.00 6.11
CA THR A 181 4.85 2.31 6.87
C THR A 181 6.16 2.34 6.11
N THR A 182 7.21 2.79 6.78
CA THR A 182 8.59 2.72 6.29
C THR A 182 9.29 1.55 6.96
N ILE A 183 9.74 0.59 6.15
CA ILE A 183 10.59 -0.52 6.59
C ILE A 183 11.98 -0.29 6.01
N LEU A 184 12.98 -0.20 6.87
CA LEU A 184 14.36 -0.01 6.46
C LEU A 184 15.23 -1.14 6.97
N HIS A 185 16.10 -1.64 6.11
CA HIS A 185 17.20 -2.51 6.52
C HIS A 185 18.28 -1.67 7.19
N TYR A 186 18.38 -1.78 8.53
CA TYR A 186 19.19 -0.90 9.35
C TYR A 186 20.69 -0.97 9.03
N PRO A 187 21.30 -2.15 8.81
CA PRO A 187 22.71 -2.22 8.44
C PRO A 187 23.06 -1.48 7.15
N SER A 188 22.22 -1.57 6.12
CA SER A 188 22.43 -0.84 4.86
C SER A 188 22.22 0.66 5.04
N PHE A 189 21.19 1.05 5.79
CA PHE A 189 20.94 2.46 6.10
C PHE A 189 22.14 3.14 6.78
N VAL A 190 22.81 2.44 7.70
CA VAL A 190 24.02 2.95 8.36
C VAL A 190 25.17 3.22 7.37
N ILE A 191 25.29 2.41 6.31
CA ILE A 191 26.27 2.62 5.24
C ILE A 191 25.88 3.86 4.42
N ASP A 192 24.61 3.98 4.05
CA ASP A 192 24.11 5.12 3.27
C ASP A 192 24.31 6.44 4.02
N VAL A 193 24.02 6.46 5.32
CA VAL A 193 24.27 7.62 6.18
C VAL A 193 25.74 8.00 6.20
N LYS A 194 26.66 7.03 6.28
CA LYS A 194 28.12 7.31 6.24
C LYS A 194 28.53 7.92 4.90
N ASN A 195 27.97 7.45 3.80
CA ASN A 195 28.24 8.00 2.46
C ASN A 195 27.68 9.42 2.31
N ALA A 196 26.49 9.68 2.87
CA ALA A 196 25.82 10.99 2.85
C ALA A 196 26.57 12.09 3.62
N ILE A 197 27.54 11.75 4.49
CA ILE A 197 28.37 12.73 5.21
C ILE A 197 29.12 13.63 4.23
N GLY A 198 29.73 13.03 3.20
CA GLY A 198 30.50 13.78 2.19
C GLY A 198 29.64 14.69 1.32
N GLU A 199 28.34 14.39 1.22
CA GLU A 199 27.36 15.11 0.40
C GLU A 199 26.57 16.16 1.19
N GLY A 200 26.70 16.19 2.52
CA GLY A 200 25.93 17.09 3.39
C GLY A 200 24.43 16.76 3.48
N SER A 201 24.01 15.55 3.07
CA SER A 201 22.61 15.13 2.97
C SER A 201 22.12 14.29 4.15
N VAL A 202 22.98 13.99 5.13
CA VAL A 202 22.67 13.17 6.32
C VAL A 202 21.40 13.64 7.03
N LYS A 203 21.26 14.95 7.26
CA LYS A 203 20.10 15.50 7.97
C LYS A 203 18.79 15.17 7.26
N THR A 204 18.74 15.35 5.94
CA THR A 204 17.55 15.07 5.13
C THR A 204 17.16 13.60 5.21
N LEU A 205 18.15 12.71 5.11
CA LEU A 205 17.94 11.27 5.21
C LEU A 205 17.41 10.87 6.60
N VAL A 206 18.00 11.40 7.68
CA VAL A 206 17.54 11.15 9.05
C VAL A 206 16.15 11.73 9.32
N ASP A 207 15.88 12.93 8.82
CA ASP A 207 14.57 13.60 8.94
C ASP A 207 13.47 12.78 8.25
N GLU A 208 13.74 12.24 7.06
CA GLU A 208 12.81 11.38 6.33
C GLU A 208 12.44 10.11 7.11
N ILE A 209 13.41 9.49 7.79
CA ILE A 209 13.18 8.28 8.58
C ILE A 209 12.44 8.58 9.89
N LYS A 210 12.88 9.61 10.64
CA LYS A 210 12.30 9.88 11.96
C LYS A 210 10.84 10.34 11.88
N LEU A 211 10.45 10.99 10.77
CA LEU A 211 9.10 11.50 10.50
C LEU A 211 8.12 10.44 9.96
N ALA A 212 8.58 9.20 9.69
CA ALA A 212 7.70 8.16 9.17
C ALA A 212 6.52 7.89 10.11
N GLU A 213 5.30 7.75 9.56
CA GLU A 213 4.08 7.50 10.36
C GLU A 213 4.23 6.21 11.20
N VAL A 214 4.57 5.10 10.55
CA VAL A 214 5.02 3.86 11.21
C VAL A 214 6.42 3.50 10.70
N LEU A 215 7.33 3.18 11.61
CA LEU A 215 8.72 2.85 11.29
C LEU A 215 9.06 1.44 11.74
N VAL A 216 9.71 0.68 10.86
CA VAL A 216 10.32 -0.61 11.18
C VAL A 216 11.83 -0.52 10.93
N LEU A 217 12.62 -0.71 11.98
CA LEU A 217 14.08 -0.87 11.90
C LEU A 217 14.43 -2.36 11.83
N ASP A 218 14.67 -2.86 10.62
CA ASP A 218 14.92 -4.27 10.36
C ASP A 218 16.41 -4.63 10.57
N ASP A 219 16.64 -5.75 11.25
CA ASP A 219 17.94 -6.37 11.55
C ASP A 219 18.91 -5.47 12.33
N ILE A 220 18.40 -4.80 13.37
CA ILE A 220 19.22 -3.97 14.27
C ILE A 220 20.23 -4.83 15.05
N GLY A 221 21.48 -4.37 15.12
CA GLY A 221 22.61 -5.07 15.72
C GLY A 221 23.45 -5.90 14.75
N ALA A 222 23.05 -6.02 13.47
CA ALA A 222 23.85 -6.66 12.43
C ALA A 222 24.83 -5.69 11.73
N GLU A 223 24.72 -4.39 12.00
CA GLU A 223 25.59 -3.36 11.47
C GLU A 223 26.98 -3.34 12.13
N GLN A 224 27.92 -2.68 11.45
CA GLN A 224 29.17 -2.26 12.08
C GLN A 224 28.89 -1.07 13.00
N SER A 225 28.53 -1.37 14.25
CA SER A 225 28.22 -0.38 15.27
C SER A 225 29.43 0.54 15.51
N THR A 226 29.23 1.84 15.35
CA THR A 226 30.19 2.88 15.74
C THR A 226 29.49 3.87 16.66
N PRO A 227 30.19 4.42 17.68
CA PRO A 227 29.57 5.32 18.66
C PRO A 227 28.79 6.47 18.00
N TRP A 228 29.37 7.05 16.93
CA TRP A 228 28.73 8.08 16.11
C TRP A 228 27.36 7.68 15.53
N VAL A 229 27.23 6.46 14.99
CA VAL A 229 25.95 5.99 14.41
C VAL A 229 24.93 5.77 15.52
N ARG A 230 25.35 5.18 16.64
CA ARG A 230 24.47 4.94 17.78
C ARG A 230 23.95 6.27 18.35
N ASP A 231 24.84 7.21 18.61
CA ASP A 231 24.54 8.40 19.42
C ASP A 231 24.03 9.58 18.58
N GLU A 232 24.49 9.75 17.34
CA GLU A 232 24.09 10.89 16.50
C GLU A 232 22.98 10.55 15.49
N ILE A 233 22.81 9.26 15.15
CA ILE A 233 21.82 8.83 14.16
C ILE A 233 20.67 8.10 14.84
N LEU A 234 20.94 6.93 15.44
CA LEU A 234 19.89 6.10 16.04
C LEU A 234 19.21 6.82 17.20
N GLN A 235 19.99 7.38 18.14
CA GLN A 235 19.42 8.06 19.29
C GLN A 235 18.54 9.26 18.89
N VAL A 236 18.93 10.01 17.85
CA VAL A 236 18.15 11.16 17.36
C VAL A 236 16.82 10.70 16.76
N ILE A 237 16.82 9.62 15.96
CA ILE A 237 15.60 9.02 15.40
C ILE A 237 14.69 8.57 16.54
N LEU A 238 15.21 7.77 17.48
CA LEU A 238 14.40 7.22 18.57
C LEU A 238 13.87 8.31 19.51
N GLN A 239 14.68 9.32 19.82
CA GLN A 239 14.28 10.44 20.68
C GLN A 239 13.08 11.18 20.11
N TYR A 240 13.12 11.53 18.81
CA TYR A 240 12.01 12.22 18.15
C TYR A 240 10.74 11.38 18.19
N ARG A 241 10.85 10.09 17.86
CA ARG A 241 9.69 9.18 17.83
C ARG A 241 9.07 8.95 19.20
N MET A 242 9.86 9.00 20.28
CA MET A 242 9.32 8.97 21.65
C MET A 242 8.56 10.25 21.99
N GLN A 243 9.06 11.42 21.58
CA GLN A 243 8.44 12.70 21.88
C GLN A 243 7.10 12.88 21.15
N GLU A 244 7.01 12.34 19.94
CA GLU A 244 5.82 12.41 19.08
C GLU A 244 4.94 11.16 19.19
N ASP A 245 5.26 10.23 20.09
CA ASP A 245 4.57 8.95 20.28
C ASP A 245 4.33 8.17 18.96
N LEU A 246 5.34 8.12 18.08
CA LEU A 246 5.24 7.47 16.78
C LEU A 246 5.58 5.97 16.88
N PRO A 247 4.71 5.07 16.39
CA PRO A 247 4.93 3.63 16.48
C PRO A 247 6.23 3.17 15.81
N THR A 248 7.04 2.44 16.56
CA THR A 248 8.35 1.99 16.10
C THR A 248 8.50 0.50 16.39
N PHE A 249 8.83 -0.25 15.36
CA PHE A 249 9.05 -1.68 15.41
C PHE A 249 10.51 -1.98 15.10
N PHE A 250 10.97 -3.13 15.58
CA PHE A 250 12.35 -3.55 15.41
C PHE A 250 12.38 -5.03 15.11
N THR A 251 13.35 -5.46 14.32
CA THR A 251 13.74 -6.87 14.25
C THR A 251 15.22 -7.02 14.56
N SER A 252 15.60 -8.10 15.24
CA SER A 252 17.00 -8.37 15.57
C SER A 252 17.29 -9.87 15.69
N ASN A 253 18.56 -10.23 15.66
CA ASN A 253 19.01 -11.56 16.10
C ASN A 253 19.36 -11.58 17.60
N PHE A 254 19.39 -10.41 18.25
CA PHE A 254 19.68 -10.26 19.68
C PHE A 254 18.40 -9.95 20.47
N ASN A 255 18.28 -10.51 21.68
CA ASN A 255 17.38 -9.97 22.68
C ASN A 255 17.91 -8.60 23.17
N PHE A 256 17.13 -7.87 23.96
CA PHE A 256 17.49 -6.58 24.53
C PHE A 256 18.80 -6.62 25.31
N GLN A 257 19.03 -7.66 26.11
CA GLN A 257 20.23 -7.76 26.94
C GLN A 257 21.48 -7.91 26.07
N ASP A 258 21.41 -8.74 25.03
CA ASP A 258 22.53 -9.01 24.14
C ASP A 258 22.76 -7.88 23.14
N LEU A 259 21.71 -7.17 22.73
CA LEU A 259 21.83 -5.95 21.95
C LEU A 259 22.51 -4.83 22.77
N GLU A 260 22.15 -4.68 24.05
CA GLU A 260 22.80 -3.72 24.95
C GLU A 260 24.31 -4.01 25.08
N LYS A 261 24.67 -5.27 25.32
CA LYS A 261 26.08 -5.71 25.36
C LYS A 261 26.77 -5.48 24.03
N HIS A 262 26.08 -5.69 22.91
CA HIS A 262 26.62 -5.44 21.57
C HIS A 262 26.94 -3.95 21.39
N PHE A 263 26.03 -3.05 21.78
CA PHE A 263 26.25 -1.60 21.72
C PHE A 263 27.28 -1.06 22.70
N ALA A 264 27.52 -1.74 23.82
CA ALA A 264 28.52 -1.35 24.80
C ALA A 264 29.97 -1.67 24.38
N LYS A 265 30.16 -2.49 23.33
CA LYS A 265 31.50 -2.82 22.79
C LYS A 265 32.07 -1.62 22.03
N GLY A 266 32.62 -0.66 22.77
CA GLY A 266 33.36 0.48 22.21
C GLY A 266 34.63 0.06 21.47
N LYS A 267 35.12 0.92 20.58
CA LYS A 267 36.47 0.75 20.01
C LYS A 267 37.51 1.12 21.08
N ASN A 268 38.63 0.39 21.11
CA ASN A 268 39.80 0.64 21.96
C ASN A 268 39.62 0.43 23.48
N GLY A 269 38.62 -0.33 23.92
CA GLY A 269 38.48 -0.71 25.34
C GLY A 269 37.86 0.36 26.24
N ASN A 270 37.28 1.42 25.66
CA ASN A 270 36.41 2.32 26.40
C ASN A 270 35.08 1.62 26.74
N ASP A 271 34.66 1.73 28.00
CA ASP A 271 33.37 1.23 28.47
C ASP A 271 32.26 2.22 28.07
N GLU A 272 31.50 1.89 27.01
CA GLU A 272 30.38 2.68 26.51
C GLU A 272 29.03 2.18 27.03
N THR A 273 29.03 1.55 28.21
CA THR A 273 27.82 0.96 28.81
C THR A 273 26.72 2.00 29.04
N TRP A 274 27.06 3.24 29.40
CA TRP A 274 26.06 4.28 29.68
C TRP A 274 25.33 4.75 28.42
N GLU A 275 26.06 4.90 27.31
CA GLU A 275 25.55 5.27 26.00
C GLU A 275 24.69 4.13 25.42
N ALA A 276 25.15 2.89 25.53
CA ALA A 276 24.39 1.71 25.14
C ALA A 276 23.07 1.61 25.91
N ARG A 277 23.10 1.75 27.25
CA ARG A 277 21.91 1.78 28.10
C ARG A 277 20.94 2.86 27.67
N ARG A 278 21.44 4.06 27.40
CA ARG A 278 20.63 5.20 26.98
C ARG A 278 19.85 4.91 25.70
N VAL A 279 20.46 4.27 24.71
CA VAL A 279 19.75 3.87 23.48
C VAL A 279 18.75 2.75 23.76
N MET A 280 19.14 1.75 24.55
CA MET A 280 18.27 0.63 24.88
C MET A 280 17.02 1.02 25.66
N GLU A 281 17.11 2.00 26.57
CA GLU A 281 15.93 2.54 27.27
C GLU A 281 14.91 3.14 26.30
N ARG A 282 15.36 3.76 25.20
CA ARG A 282 14.47 4.28 24.16
C ARG A 282 13.79 3.17 23.38
N ILE A 283 14.54 2.12 23.05
CA ILE A 283 13.99 0.93 22.37
C ILE A 283 12.94 0.26 23.26
N ARG A 284 13.21 0.08 24.57
CA ARG A 284 12.27 -0.50 25.55
C ARG A 284 11.00 0.33 25.77
N TYR A 285 11.13 1.66 25.67
CA TYR A 285 9.97 2.56 25.70
C TYR A 285 9.10 2.35 24.46
N LEU A 286 9.71 2.38 23.27
CA LEU A 286 9.00 2.33 21.99
C LEU A 286 8.43 0.95 21.65
N ALA A 287 9.04 -0.13 22.13
CA ALA A 287 8.68 -1.47 21.72
C ALA A 287 8.74 -2.49 22.87
N GLU A 288 7.86 -3.48 22.81
CA GLU A 288 7.87 -4.63 23.71
C GLU A 288 8.67 -5.80 23.10
N GLU A 289 9.59 -6.37 23.87
CA GLU A 289 10.38 -7.51 23.43
C GLU A 289 9.51 -8.76 23.26
N THR A 290 9.67 -9.45 22.14
CA THR A 290 8.97 -10.69 21.84
C THR A 290 9.89 -11.62 21.04
N ARG A 291 10.03 -12.86 21.49
CA ARG A 291 10.81 -13.89 20.81
C ARG A 291 9.98 -14.54 19.72
N LEU A 292 10.52 -14.60 18.51
CA LEU A 292 10.02 -15.44 17.43
C LEU A 292 10.81 -16.74 17.37
N GLU A 293 10.13 -17.82 17.70
CA GLU A 293 10.61 -19.18 17.51
C GLU A 293 10.02 -19.74 16.19
N GLY A 294 10.77 -20.61 15.53
CA GLY A 294 10.34 -21.27 14.31
C GLY A 294 11.50 -21.82 13.51
N GLU A 295 11.20 -22.66 12.52
CA GLU A 295 12.21 -23.20 11.63
C GLU A 295 12.73 -22.13 10.66
N ASN A 296 13.98 -22.30 10.23
CA ASN A 296 14.58 -21.47 9.19
C ASN A 296 13.90 -21.79 7.84
N ARG A 297 13.32 -20.78 7.20
CA ARG A 297 12.58 -20.91 5.93
C ARG A 297 13.34 -20.37 4.71
N ARG A 298 14.67 -20.27 4.80
CA ARG A 298 15.57 -19.90 3.70
C ARG A 298 16.32 -21.08 3.14
#